data_AF-A0A7M3ZKQ1-F1
#
_entry.id   AF-A0A7M3ZKQ1-F1
#
_cell.length_a   1.000
_cell.length_b   1.000
_cell.length_c   1.000
_cell.angle_alpha   90.00
_cell.angle_beta   90.00
_cell.angle_gamma   90.00
#
_symmetry.space_group_name_H-M   'P 1'
#
loop_
_entity.id
_entity.type
_entity.pdbx_description
1 polymer ?
#
loop_
_entity_poly.entity_id
_entity_poly.type
_entity_poly.pdbx_seq_one_letter_code
_entity_poly.pdbx_strand_id
1 'polypeptide(L)'
;MEYGSEQWGDVMLLDWRFDGFPGRVLWVDLTKGTVQVKEIPHDWLIESMGGKGLATRLLVEWDTTDYEAAMQLQHPVLDRVDVARHPTSPL
;
A
#
# COMPACT_ATOMS: atom_id res chain seq x y z
N MET A 1 -19.68 -58.47 -12.29
CA MET A 1 -18.64 -57.45 -12.04
C MET A 1 -19.15 -56.18 -12.69
N GLU A 2 -19.72 -55.29 -11.91
CA GLU A 2 -20.07 -53.93 -12.34
C GLU A 2 -19.45 -52.99 -11.33
N TYR A 3 -18.79 -51.96 -11.87
CA TYR A 3 -17.86 -51.07 -11.19
C TYR A 3 -18.57 -50.29 -10.09
N GLY A 4 -18.00 -50.34 -8.88
CA GLY A 4 -18.46 -49.52 -7.77
C GLY A 4 -18.40 -48.04 -8.16
N SER A 5 -19.51 -47.34 -7.96
CA SER A 5 -19.52 -45.89 -7.98
C SER A 5 -18.62 -45.40 -6.86
N GLU A 6 -17.40 -44.98 -7.17
CA GLU A 6 -16.59 -44.20 -6.25
C GLU A 6 -17.41 -42.97 -5.87
N GLN A 7 -17.96 -42.98 -4.65
CA GLN A 7 -18.40 -41.76 -4.01
C GLN A 7 -17.13 -40.95 -3.77
N TRP A 8 -16.94 -39.95 -4.62
CA TRP A 8 -16.04 -38.83 -4.36
C TRP A 8 -16.63 -38.09 -3.15
N GLY A 9 -16.42 -38.65 -1.96
CA GLY A 9 -16.81 -38.02 -0.70
C GLY A 9 -16.21 -36.64 -0.68
N ASP A 10 -17.08 -35.65 -0.44
CA ASP A 10 -16.78 -34.21 -0.33
C ASP A 10 -15.31 -33.91 -0.59
N VAL A 11 -14.92 -33.88 -1.86
CA VAL A 11 -13.73 -33.16 -2.26
C VAL A 11 -14.13 -31.73 -1.98
N MET A 12 -13.87 -31.31 -0.74
CA MET A 12 -13.91 -29.93 -0.29
C MET A 12 -13.28 -29.15 -1.43
N LEU A 13 -14.15 -28.53 -2.23
CA LEU A 13 -13.78 -27.50 -3.17
C LEU A 13 -13.05 -26.50 -2.29
N LEU A 14 -11.72 -26.61 -2.23
CA LEU A 14 -10.88 -25.52 -1.84
C LEU A 14 -11.11 -24.47 -2.91
N ASP A 15 -12.22 -23.74 -2.78
CA ASP A 15 -12.51 -22.55 -3.57
C ASP A 15 -11.64 -21.42 -3.00
N TRP A 16 -10.34 -21.68 -2.97
CA TRP A 16 -9.31 -20.70 -2.76
C TRP A 16 -8.82 -20.28 -4.16
N ARG A 17 -9.56 -19.36 -4.78
CA ARG A 17 -9.06 -18.60 -5.91
C ARG A 17 -8.45 -17.33 -5.34
N PHE A 18 -7.17 -17.11 -5.59
CA PHE A 18 -6.43 -15.96 -5.08
C PHE A 18 -7.05 -14.64 -5.54
N ASP A 19 -7.94 -14.07 -4.74
CA ASP A 19 -8.35 -12.67 -4.82
C ASP A 19 -7.14 -11.83 -4.37
N GLY A 20 -6.27 -11.50 -5.33
CA GLY A 20 -4.87 -11.12 -5.09
C GLY A 20 -4.60 -9.97 -4.10
N PHE A 21 -5.61 -9.22 -3.64
CA PHE A 21 -5.45 -8.12 -2.70
C PHE A 21 -5.95 -8.50 -1.30
N PRO A 22 -5.07 -8.57 -0.28
CA PRO A 22 -5.47 -8.86 1.10
C PRO A 22 -6.23 -7.71 1.77
N GLY A 23 -6.47 -6.59 1.07
CA GLY A 23 -7.23 -5.45 1.56
C GLY A 23 -6.54 -4.63 2.65
N ARG A 24 -5.26 -4.86 2.92
CA ARG A 24 -4.56 -4.25 4.05
C ARG A 24 -3.09 -3.98 3.76
N VAL A 25 -2.54 -2.98 4.44
CA VAL A 25 -1.09 -2.67 4.46
C VAL A 25 -0.51 -2.82 5.86
N LEU A 26 0.81 -3.02 5.91
CA LEU A 26 1.59 -2.77 7.12
C LEU A 26 1.89 -1.27 7.23
N TRP A 27 1.40 -0.63 8.28
CA TRP A 27 1.66 0.78 8.57
C TRP A 27 2.73 0.88 9.65
N VAL A 28 3.85 1.52 9.32
CA VAL A 28 5.00 1.66 10.21
C VAL A 28 5.24 3.14 10.46
N ASP A 29 5.18 3.54 11.74
CA ASP A 29 5.63 4.87 12.17
C ASP A 29 7.04 4.72 12.72
N LEU A 30 8.02 5.20 11.95
CA LEU A 30 9.45 5.12 12.30
C LEU A 30 9.83 6.06 13.44
N THR A 31 9.09 7.15 13.64
CA THR A 31 9.34 8.11 14.73
C THR A 31 8.87 7.53 16.06
N LYS A 32 7.72 6.88 16.08
CA LYS A 32 7.15 6.25 17.29
C LYS A 32 7.59 4.81 17.49
N GLY A 33 8.20 4.18 16.48
CA GLY A 33 8.58 2.76 16.51
C GLY A 33 7.37 1.82 16.56
N THR A 34 6.25 2.20 15.96
CA THR A 34 5.00 1.40 16.00
C THR A 34 4.71 0.71 14.68
N VAL A 35 4.05 -0.44 14.77
CA VAL A 35 3.65 -1.27 13.63
C VAL A 35 2.19 -1.66 13.80
N GLN A 36 1.37 -1.38 12.80
CA GLN A 36 -0.06 -1.70 12.82
C GLN A 36 -0.56 -2.16 11.47
N VAL A 37 -1.64 -2.93 11.46
CA VAL A 37 -2.38 -3.27 10.24
C VAL A 37 -3.34 -2.12 9.95
N LYS A 38 -3.36 -1.65 8.70
CA LYS A 38 -4.33 -0.65 8.24
C LYS A 38 -5.11 -1.21 7.05
N GLU A 39 -6.43 -1.25 7.19
CA GLU A 39 -7.34 -1.67 6.13
C GLU A 39 -7.35 -0.62 5.00
N ILE A 40 -7.45 -1.10 3.77
CA ILE A 40 -7.57 -0.31 2.54
C ILE A 40 -9.04 -0.37 2.12
N PRO A 41 -9.67 0.78 1.83
CA PRO A 41 -10.98 0.81 1.21
C PRO A 41 -11.04 -0.08 -0.05
N HIS A 42 -12.05 -0.94 -0.13
CA HIS A 42 -12.13 -1.96 -1.19
C HIS A 42 -12.23 -1.33 -2.59
N ASP A 43 -12.93 -0.21 -2.72
CA ASP A 43 -13.03 0.58 -3.95
C ASP A 43 -11.65 1.01 -4.48
N TRP A 44 -10.72 1.40 -3.61
CA TRP A 44 -9.36 1.76 -4.03
C TRP A 44 -8.62 0.57 -4.64
N LEU A 45 -8.87 -0.64 -4.18
CA LEU A 45 -8.25 -1.86 -4.73
C LEU A 45 -8.78 -2.15 -6.13
N ILE A 46 -10.08 -1.98 -6.34
CA ILE A 46 -10.73 -2.17 -7.64
C ILE A 46 -10.29 -1.10 -8.65
N GLU A 47 -10.22 0.17 -8.23
CA GLU A 47 -9.84 1.28 -9.11
C GLU A 47 -8.37 1.25 -9.52
N SER A 48 -7.50 0.83 -8.61
CA SER A 48 -6.06 0.97 -8.78
C SER A 48 -5.36 -0.32 -9.25
N MET A 49 -6.04 -1.48 -9.15
CA MET A 49 -5.54 -2.81 -9.53
C MET A 49 -4.21 -3.21 -8.84
N GLY A 50 -3.73 -2.43 -7.87
CA GLY A 50 -2.49 -2.67 -7.12
C GLY A 50 -1.22 -1.99 -7.64
N GLY A 51 -0.09 -2.52 -7.15
CA GLY A 51 1.26 -2.11 -7.57
C GLY A 51 1.45 -0.59 -7.55
N LYS A 52 1.81 -0.04 -8.70
CA LYS A 52 2.02 1.41 -8.88
C LYS A 52 0.72 2.22 -8.71
N GLY A 53 -0.40 1.73 -9.24
CA GLY A 53 -1.68 2.45 -9.15
C GLY A 53 -2.10 2.62 -7.70
N LEU A 54 -2.02 1.53 -6.93
CA LEU A 54 -2.34 1.57 -5.50
C LEU A 54 -1.34 2.45 -4.74
N ALA A 55 -0.04 2.31 -5.01
CA ALA A 55 0.97 3.15 -4.37
C ALA A 55 0.71 4.66 -4.60
N THR A 56 0.38 5.07 -5.82
CA THR A 56 0.02 6.47 -6.12
C THR A 56 -1.21 6.91 -5.35
N ARG A 57 -2.28 6.10 -5.30
CA ARG A 57 -3.49 6.42 -4.53
C ARG A 57 -3.17 6.57 -3.05
N LEU A 58 -2.39 5.65 -2.48
CA LEU A 58 -2.00 5.72 -1.07
C LEU A 58 -1.13 6.95 -0.76
N LEU A 59 -0.23 7.34 -1.67
CA LEU A 59 0.58 8.55 -1.52
C LEU A 59 -0.27 9.82 -1.50
N VAL A 60 -1.34 9.88 -2.30
CA VAL A 60 -2.24 11.03 -2.34
C VAL A 60 -3.17 11.06 -1.13
N GLU A 61 -3.82 9.94 -0.82
CA GLU A 61 -4.87 9.89 0.20
C GLU A 61 -4.32 9.84 1.63
N TRP A 62 -3.12 9.29 1.81
CA TRP A 62 -2.45 9.20 3.12
C TRP A 62 -1.21 10.09 3.19
N ASP A 63 -1.15 11.14 2.38
CA ASP A 63 -0.11 12.14 2.50
C ASP A 63 -0.14 12.76 3.91
N THR A 64 1.02 12.76 4.57
CA THR A 64 1.21 13.38 5.89
C THR A 64 2.23 14.51 5.82
N THR A 65 2.62 14.91 4.62
CA THR A 65 3.58 15.99 4.39
C THR A 65 3.04 17.29 4.96
N ASP A 66 3.77 17.87 5.90
CA ASP A 66 3.58 19.26 6.31
C ASP A 66 4.18 20.15 5.21
N TYR A 67 3.33 20.61 4.29
CA TYR A 67 3.75 21.43 3.17
C TYR A 67 4.32 22.78 3.59
N GLU A 68 3.82 23.36 4.68
CA GLU A 68 4.37 24.62 5.21
C GLU A 68 5.80 24.42 5.71
N ALA A 69 6.07 23.34 6.43
CA ALA A 69 7.42 22.98 6.85
C ALA A 69 8.31 22.59 5.67
N ALA A 70 7.80 21.83 4.69
CA ALA A 70 8.55 21.44 3.50
C ALA A 70 8.99 22.65 2.66
N MET A 71 8.14 23.69 2.61
CA MET A 71 8.42 24.95 1.92
C MET A 71 9.46 25.83 2.63
N GLN A 72 9.87 25.49 3.86
CA GLN A 72 11.01 26.15 4.53
C GLN A 72 12.37 25.65 4.00
N LEU A 73 12.37 24.56 3.21
CA LEU A 73 13.55 24.07 2.46
C LEU A 73 14.74 23.70 3.34
N GLN A 74 14.49 23.38 4.60
CA GLN A 74 15.50 22.91 5.54
C GLN A 74 15.51 21.38 5.52
N HIS A 75 16.69 20.78 5.35
CA HIS A 75 16.81 19.33 5.40
C HIS A 75 16.48 18.83 6.82
N PRO A 76 15.48 17.94 6.99
CA PRO A 76 14.90 17.61 8.30
C PRO A 76 15.87 16.91 9.27
N VAL A 77 17.00 16.40 8.77
CA VAL A 77 18.03 15.72 9.58
C VAL A 77 19.32 16.55 9.73
N LEU A 78 19.60 17.46 8.78
CA LEU A 78 20.90 18.12 8.68
C LEU A 78 20.82 19.62 8.92
N ASP A 79 19.60 20.19 8.98
CA ASP A 79 19.33 21.62 9.14
C ASP A 79 20.11 22.49 8.13
N ARG A 80 20.30 21.95 6.93
CA ARG A 80 20.99 22.60 5.81
C ARG A 80 20.06 22.61 4.61
N VAL A 81 20.10 23.67 3.82
CA VAL A 81 19.39 23.72 2.54
C VAL A 81 20.16 22.85 1.55
N ASP A 82 19.47 21.94 0.85
CA ASP A 82 20.10 21.14 -0.21
C ASP A 82 20.59 22.08 -1.32
N VAL A 83 21.90 22.10 -1.56
CA VAL A 83 22.58 23.00 -2.50
C VAL A 83 22.24 22.62 -3.95
N ALA A 84 21.69 21.43 -4.18
CA ALA A 84 21.25 20.96 -5.49
C ALA A 84 19.90 21.57 -5.91
N ARG A 85 19.82 22.90 -6.00
CA ARG A 85 18.69 23.60 -6.64
C ARG A 85 19.07 24.09 -8.02
N HIS A 86 18.35 23.60 -9.03
CA HIS A 86 18.33 24.25 -10.34
C HIS A 86 17.30 25.39 -10.30
N PRO A 87 17.62 26.61 -10.78
CA PRO A 87 16.76 27.80 -10.66
C PRO A 87 15.36 27.67 -11.30
N THR A 88 15.11 26.60 -12.07
CA THR A 88 13.85 26.35 -12.77
C THR A 88 13.08 25.14 -12.26
N SER A 89 13.53 24.45 -11.20
CA SER A 89 12.78 23.34 -10.61
C SER A 89 11.71 23.89 -9.66
N PRO A 90 10.43 23.87 -10.04
CA PRO A 90 9.35 24.16 -9.09
C PRO A 90 9.23 22.97 -8.14
N LEU A 91 8.89 23.24 -6.87
CA LEU A 91 8.22 22.26 -6.02
C LEU A 91 6.71 22.35 -6.32
#